data_AF-A0A8R7V0F3-F1
#
_entry.id   AF-A0A8R7V0F3-F1
#
_cell.length_a   1.000
_cell.length_b   1.000
_cell.length_c   1.000
_cell.angle_alpha   90.00
_cell.angle_beta   90.00
_cell.angle_gamma   90.00
#
_symmetry.space_group_name_H-M   'P 1'
#
loop_
_entity.id
_entity.type
_entity.pdbx_description
1 polymer ?
#
loop_
_entity_poly.entity_id
_entity_poly.type
_entity_poly.pdbx_seq_one_letter_code
_entity_poly.pdbx_strand_id
1 'polypeptide(L)'
;MHLNGQKLRIGHAPPDRAPCAGRVTPLEEIIRRYADKPSDNVIKPEIGMSFDSLGETYDFYNLYSWEVGFGIRYGKSRLNVERTKCLQEIVCECSVNT
;
A
#
# COMPACT_ATOMS: atom_id res chain seq x y z
N MET A 1 -19.11 23.74 -0.62
CA MET A 1 -18.35 22.48 -0.49
C MET A 1 -16.87 22.85 -0.41
N HIS A 2 -16.25 22.72 0.76
CA HIS A 2 -14.83 23.03 0.94
C HIS A 2 -14.00 21.85 0.45
N LEU A 3 -13.38 21.97 -0.72
CA LEU A 3 -12.29 21.09 -1.12
C LEU A 3 -11.10 21.40 -0.20
N ASN A 4 -10.95 20.63 0.87
CA ASN A 4 -9.70 20.58 1.62
C ASN A 4 -8.64 19.94 0.71
N GLY A 5 -8.09 20.73 -0.20
CA GLY A 5 -6.96 20.35 -1.05
C GLY A 5 -5.72 20.19 -0.19
N GLN A 6 -5.60 19.06 0.51
CA GLN A 6 -4.34 18.66 1.11
C GLN A 6 -3.36 18.44 -0.03
N LYS A 7 -2.50 19.44 -0.29
CA LYS A 7 -1.50 19.40 -1.35
C LYS A 7 -0.53 18.25 -1.04
N LEU A 8 -0.66 17.15 -1.76
CA LEU A 8 0.29 16.05 -1.76
C LEU A 8 1.69 16.63 -2.03
N ARG A 9 2.65 16.31 -1.16
CA ARG A 9 4.05 16.67 -1.43
C ARG A 9 4.57 15.71 -2.50
N ILE A 10 4.72 16.25 -3.71
CA ILE A 10 5.28 15.51 -4.85
C ILE A 10 6.80 15.51 -4.67
N GLY A 11 7.32 14.38 -4.20
CA GLY A 11 8.74 14.07 -4.09
C GLY A 11 9.01 12.69 -4.68
N HIS A 12 10.29 12.32 -4.76
CA HIS A 12 10.71 11.04 -5.30
C HIS A 12 10.20 9.90 -4.41
N ALA A 13 9.80 8.78 -5.02
CA ALA A 13 9.61 7.54 -4.27
C ALA A 13 10.96 7.13 -3.63
N PRO A 14 10.94 6.50 -2.44
CA PRO A 14 12.16 5.89 -1.93
C PRO A 14 12.63 4.82 -2.92
N PRO A 15 13.94 4.56 -3.00
CA PRO A 15 14.44 3.43 -3.77
C PRO A 15 13.86 2.14 -3.21
N ASP A 16 13.53 1.22 -4.12
CA ASP A 16 13.09 -0.11 -3.75
C ASP A 16 14.22 -0.85 -3.04
N ARG A 17 13.83 -1.73 -2.12
CA ARG A 17 14.76 -2.55 -1.36
C ARG A 17 15.42 -3.56 -2.28
N ALA A 18 16.72 -3.76 -2.10
CA ALA A 18 17.46 -4.76 -2.87
C ALA A 18 16.87 -6.17 -2.64
N PRO A 19 16.73 -6.99 -3.71
CA PRO A 19 16.32 -8.38 -3.60
C PRO A 19 17.19 -9.13 -2.61
N CYS A 20 16.58 -9.89 -1.71
CA CYS A 20 17.28 -10.71 -0.73
C CYS A 20 16.81 -12.15 -0.84
N ALA A 21 17.72 -13.08 -1.13
CA ALA A 21 17.39 -14.48 -1.30
C ALA A 21 16.65 -15.04 -0.07
N GLY A 22 15.52 -15.70 -0.30
CA GLY A 22 14.70 -16.29 0.76
C GLY A 22 13.77 -15.31 1.50
N ARG A 23 13.84 -14.01 1.24
CA ARG A 23 12.80 -13.08 1.71
C ARG A 23 11.52 -13.32 0.91
N VAL A 24 10.39 -13.33 1.62
CA VAL A 24 9.06 -13.32 1.03
C VAL A 24 8.36 -12.09 1.59
N THR A 25 7.82 -11.26 0.71
CA THR A 25 7.07 -10.06 1.13
C THR A 25 5.63 -10.45 1.47
N PRO A 26 4.89 -9.61 2.22
CA PRO A 26 3.49 -9.89 2.50
C PRO A 26 2.62 -10.01 1.24
N LEU A 27 2.91 -9.25 0.18
CA LEU A 27 2.17 -9.35 -1.08
C LEU A 27 2.46 -10.68 -1.78
N GLU A 28 3.73 -11.08 -1.87
CA GLU A 28 4.10 -12.37 -2.43
C GLU A 28 3.46 -13.54 -1.67
N GLU A 29 3.42 -13.45 -0.34
CA GLU A 29 2.81 -14.46 0.50
C GLU A 29 1.32 -14.62 0.20
N ILE A 30 0.58 -13.51 0.06
CA ILE A 30 -0.84 -13.54 -0.33
C ILE A 30 -1.02 -14.18 -1.70
N ILE A 31 -0.21 -13.79 -2.69
CA ILE A 31 -0.32 -14.34 -4.05
C ILE A 31 -0.09 -15.86 -4.03
N ARG A 32 0.88 -16.35 -3.25
CA ARG A 32 1.16 -17.78 -3.09
C ARG A 32 0.00 -18.52 -2.42
N ARG A 33 -0.55 -17.98 -1.32
CA ARG A 33 -1.71 -18.57 -0.63
C ARG A 33 -2.95 -18.61 -1.53
N TYR A 34 -3.15 -17.55 -2.33
CA TYR A 34 -4.24 -17.48 -3.29
C TYR A 34 -4.14 -18.55 -4.38
N ALA A 35 -2.93 -18.79 -4.90
CA ALA A 35 -2.70 -19.84 -5.87
C ALA A 35 -2.94 -21.26 -5.31
N ASP A 36 -2.68 -21.48 -4.01
CA ASP A 36 -2.89 -22.76 -3.34
C ASP A 36 -4.37 -23.01 -3.01
N LYS A 37 -5.05 -22.03 -2.40
CA LYS A 37 -6.42 -22.16 -1.89
C LYS A 37 -7.23 -20.88 -2.09
N PRO A 38 -7.80 -20.62 -3.28
CA PRO A 38 -8.39 -19.32 -3.61
C PRO A 38 -9.56 -18.90 -2.71
N SER A 39 -10.30 -19.84 -2.11
CA SER A 39 -11.48 -19.57 -1.27
C SER A 39 -11.19 -19.25 0.20
N ASP A 40 -9.93 -19.34 0.66
CA ASP A 40 -9.56 -19.27 2.08
C ASP A 40 -8.53 -18.17 2.40
N ASN A 41 -8.44 -17.16 1.52
CA ASN A 41 -7.50 -16.06 1.69
C ASN A 41 -8.24 -14.86 2.23
N VAL A 42 -8.12 -14.64 3.55
CA VAL A 42 -8.44 -13.35 4.14
C VAL A 42 -7.16 -12.52 4.18
N ILE A 43 -7.17 -11.40 3.46
CA ILE A 43 -6.06 -10.45 3.50
C ILE A 43 -6.13 -9.71 4.82
N LYS A 44 -5.13 -9.91 5.67
CA LYS A 44 -5.07 -9.29 6.98
C LYS A 44 -3.82 -8.44 7.12
N PRO A 45 -3.94 -7.11 7.02
CA PRO A 45 -2.85 -6.20 7.33
C PRO A 45 -2.45 -6.30 8.80
N GLU A 46 -1.14 -6.33 9.08
CA GLU A 46 -0.61 -6.36 10.45
C GLU A 46 0.47 -5.29 10.64
N ILE A 47 0.60 -4.80 11.88
CA ILE A 47 1.63 -3.82 12.23
C ILE A 47 3.01 -4.47 12.14
N GLY A 48 3.96 -3.77 11.53
CA GLY A 48 5.35 -4.24 11.40
C GLY A 48 5.65 -5.03 10.14
N MET A 49 4.66 -5.22 9.25
CA MET A 49 4.90 -5.72 7.89
C MET A 49 5.93 -4.83 7.16
N SER A 50 6.86 -5.49 6.47
CA SER A 50 7.88 -4.82 5.66
C SER A 50 7.70 -5.19 4.19
N PHE A 51 7.68 -4.18 3.33
CA PHE A 51 7.58 -4.30 1.89
C PHE A 51 8.89 -3.85 1.25
N ASP A 52 9.16 -4.33 0.04
CA ASP A 52 10.34 -3.95 -0.71
C ASP A 52 10.10 -2.65 -1.51
N SER A 53 8.85 -2.27 -1.78
CA SER A 53 8.54 -1.00 -2.45
C SER A 53 7.25 -0.33 -1.95
N LEU A 54 7.14 0.97 -2.26
CA LEU A 54 5.89 1.72 -2.04
C LEU A 54 4.75 1.18 -2.93
N GLY A 55 5.06 0.78 -4.16
CA GLY A 55 4.08 0.22 -5.10
C GLY A 55 3.51 -1.10 -4.58
N GLU A 56 4.39 -2.00 -4.14
CA GLU A 56 3.99 -3.28 -3.54
C GLU A 56 3.07 -3.09 -2.31
N THR A 57 3.42 -2.12 -1.46
CA THR A 57 2.58 -1.76 -0.31
C THR A 57 1.19 -1.32 -0.77
N TYR A 58 1.11 -0.50 -1.83
CA TYR A 58 -0.16 -0.04 -2.37
C TYR A 58 -0.99 -1.20 -2.92
N ASP A 59 -0.39 -2.10 -3.68
CA ASP A 59 -1.07 -3.27 -4.25
C ASP A 59 -1.62 -4.19 -3.16
N PHE A 60 -0.85 -4.43 -2.09
CA PHE A 60 -1.30 -5.19 -0.92
C PHE A 60 -2.55 -4.57 -0.29
N TYR A 61 -2.51 -3.25 -0.01
CA TYR A 61 -3.66 -2.58 0.60
C TYR A 61 -4.84 -2.42 -0.36
N ASN A 62 -4.61 -2.40 -1.67
CA ASN A 62 -5.67 -2.39 -2.68
C ASN A 62 -6.42 -3.73 -2.72
N LEU A 63 -5.70 -4.85 -2.61
CA LEU A 63 -6.31 -6.17 -2.49
C LEU A 63 -7.13 -6.28 -1.19
N TYR A 64 -6.56 -5.82 -0.07
CA TYR A 64 -7.30 -5.73 1.20
C TYR A 64 -8.57 -4.89 1.08
N SER A 65 -8.46 -3.70 0.48
CA SER A 65 -9.60 -2.80 0.37
C SER A 65 -10.70 -3.35 -0.54
N TRP A 66 -10.32 -4.11 -1.58
CA TRP A 66 -11.25 -4.82 -2.43
C TRP A 66 -11.99 -5.93 -1.66
N GLU A 67 -11.28 -6.71 -0.84
CA GLU A 67 -11.89 -7.75 0.00
C GLU A 67 -12.88 -7.19 1.03
N VAL A 68 -12.56 -6.04 1.62
CA VAL A 68 -13.42 -5.41 2.64
C VAL A 68 -14.52 -4.52 2.03
N GLY A 69 -14.34 -3.99 0.82
CA GLY A 69 -15.34 -3.18 0.11
C GLY A 69 -15.19 -1.67 0.27
N PHE A 70 -13.97 -1.15 0.20
CA PHE A 70 -13.70 0.30 0.17
C PHE A 70 -12.60 0.66 -0.85
N GLY A 71 -12.50 1.93 -1.22
CA GLY A 71 -11.42 2.43 -2.09
C GLY A 71 -10.21 2.92 -1.28
N ILE A 72 -9.03 2.98 -1.89
CA ILE A 72 -7.85 3.59 -1.25
C ILE A 72 -7.25 4.68 -2.13
N ARG A 73 -6.56 5.62 -1.47
CA ARG A 73 -5.76 6.64 -2.14
C ARG A 73 -4.53 7.00 -1.32
N TYR A 74 -3.57 7.67 -1.96
CA TYR A 74 -2.47 8.29 -1.25
C TYR A 74 -2.93 9.51 -0.43
N GLY A 75 -2.64 9.46 0.87
CA GLY A 75 -2.84 10.57 1.80
C GLY A 75 -1.62 11.47 1.91
N LYS A 76 -1.36 12.02 3.10
CA LYS A 76 -0.22 12.92 3.30
C LYS A 76 1.10 12.17 3.12
N SER A 77 2.11 12.92 2.69
CA SER A 77 3.48 12.43 2.58
C SER A 77 4.45 13.36 3.33
N ARG A 78 5.54 12.78 3.80
CA ARG A 78 6.70 13.54 4.33
C ARG A 78 7.90 13.25 3.45
N LEU A 79 8.68 14.29 3.20
CA LEU A 79 9.89 14.24 2.40
C LEU A 79 11.10 14.45 3.32
N ASN A 80 12.22 13.83 2.97
CA ASN A 80 13.53 14.14 3.54
C ASN A 80 14.14 15.40 2.87
N VAL A 81 15.37 15.77 3.25
CA VAL A 81 16.09 16.94 2.69
C VAL A 81 16.36 16.80 1.19
N GLU A 82 16.49 15.57 0.69
CA GLU A 82 16.69 15.23 -0.73
C GLU A 82 15.36 15.17 -1.52
N ARG A 83 14.24 15.52 -0.88
CA ARG A 83 12.88 15.41 -1.44
C ARG A 83 12.43 13.98 -1.76
N THR A 84 13.03 12.98 -1.14
CA THR A 84 12.58 11.58 -1.17
C THR A 84 11.54 11.34 -0.10
N LYS A 85 10.46 10.62 -0.43
CA LYS A 85 9.41 10.27 0.53
C LYS A 85 9.96 9.37 1.64
N CYS A 86 9.84 9.81 2.89
CA CYS A 86 10.16 9.03 4.10
C CYS A 86 8.90 8.56 4.85
N LEU A 87 7.73 9.09 4.48
CA LEU A 87 6.43 8.64 4.94
C LEU A 87 5.42 8.85 3.81
N GLN A 88 4.56 7.87 3.59
CA GLN A 88 3.43 7.96 2.68
C GLN A 88 2.22 7.31 3.37
N GLU A 89 1.18 8.10 3.62
CA GLU A 89 -0.10 7.56 4.09
C GLU A 89 -0.83 6.90 2.92
N ILE A 90 -1.46 5.75 3.19
CA ILE A 90 -2.51 5.14 2.37
C ILE A 90 -3.79 5.26 3.21
N VAL A 91 -4.82 5.89 2.65
CA VAL A 91 -6.06 6.19 3.38
C VAL A 91 -7.25 5.57 2.68
N CYS A 92 -8.27 5.21 3.46
CA CYS A 92 -9.55 4.77 2.90
C CYS A 92 -10.27 5.94 2.21
N GLU A 93 -11.05 5.59 1.20
CA GLU A 93 -11.95 6.44 0.47
C GLU A 93 -13.30 5.73 0.37
N CYS A 94 -14.39 6.50 0.53
CA CYS A 94 -15.73 5.99 0.30
C CYS A 94 -15.82 5.53 -1.16
N SER A 95 -16.38 4.35 -1.40
CA SER A 95 -16.69 3.91 -2.76
C SER A 95 -17.48 5.01 -3.47
N VAL A 96 -17.10 5.35 -4.71
CA VAL A 96 -17.94 6.20 -5.55
C VAL A 96 -19.22 5.41 -5.78
N ASN A 97 -20.29 5.73 -5.06
CA ASN A 97 -21.62 5.21 -5.39
C ASN A 97 -21.93 5.74 -6.79
N THR A 98 -21.92 4.86 -7.78
CA THR A 98 -22.54 5.10 -9.09
C THR A 98 -24.04 5.04 -8.98
#